data_AF-G8SJG4-F1
#
_entry.id   AF-G8SJG4-F1
#
_cell.length_a   1.000
_cell.length_b   1.000
_cell.length_c   1.000
_cell.angle_alpha   90.00
_cell.angle_beta   90.00
_cell.angle_gamma   90.00
#
_symmetry.space_group_name_H-M   'P 1'
#
loop_
_entity.id
_entity.type
_entity.pdbx_description
1 polymer ?
#
loop_
_entity_poly.entity_id
_entity_poly.type
_entity_poly.pdbx_seq_one_letter_code
_entity_poly.pdbx_strand_id
1 'polypeptide(L)' 'MSVRQVNRDTVLAAIRSGARSLDDIAAHFQVLSHSPTLRQVLDSLLNEGLIYDGPDGLHAHGEQLTIDEEN' A
#
# COMPACT_ATOMS: atom_id res chain seq x y z
N MET A 1 -5.46 -9.62 21.71
CA MET A 1 -4.66 -9.07 20.60
C MET A 1 -5.44 -9.28 19.32
N SER A 2 -5.94 -8.21 18.71
CA SER A 2 -6.72 -8.31 17.47
C SER A 2 -5.77 -8.28 16.29
N VAL A 3 -5.62 -9.40 15.59
CA VAL A 3 -4.93 -9.43 14.30
C VAL A 3 -5.75 -8.54 13.36
N ARG A 4 -5.17 -7.41 12.95
CA ARG A 4 -5.83 -6.50 12.02
C ARG A 4 -5.88 -7.23 10.67
N GLN A 5 -7.09 -7.48 10.18
CA GLN A 5 -7.30 -8.29 8.98
C GLN A 5 -6.62 -7.59 7.79
N VAL A 6 -5.79 -8.34 7.04
CA VAL A 6 -5.07 -7.83 5.86
C VAL A 6 -6.00 -7.90 4.66
N ASN A 7 -6.58 -6.75 4.31
CA ASN A 7 -7.55 -6.60 3.23
C ASN A 7 -7.05 -5.54 2.22
N ARG A 8 -7.64 -5.49 1.01
CA ARG A 8 -7.27 -4.49 -0.01
C ARG A 8 -7.37 -3.06 0.51
N ASP A 9 -8.50 -2.68 1.08
CA ASP A 9 -8.73 -1.33 1.62
C ASP A 9 -7.74 -0.93 2.70
N THR A 10 -7.41 -1.88 3.59
CA THR A 10 -6.47 -1.60 4.68
C THR A 10 -5.06 -1.43 4.15
N VAL A 11 -4.62 -2.27 3.19
CA VAL A 11 -3.30 -2.12 2.55
C VAL A 11 -3.22 -0.81 1.80
N LEU A 12 -4.27 -0.43 1.07
CA LEU A 12 -4.35 0.85 0.37
C LEU A 12 -4.26 2.03 1.35
N ALA A 13 -4.95 1.94 2.49
CA ALA A 13 -4.89 2.96 3.54
C ALA A 13 -3.50 3.06 4.18
N ALA A 14 -2.79 1.93 4.37
CA ALA A 14 -1.41 1.93 4.87
C ALA A 14 -0.47 2.64 3.88
N ILE A 15 -0.61 2.36 2.59
CA ILE A 15 0.19 3.01 1.54
C ILE A 15 -0.09 4.52 1.51
N ARG A 16 -1.37 4.93 1.53
CA ARG A 16 -1.78 6.35 1.64
C ARG A 16 -1.30 7.02 2.93
N SER A 17 -1.11 6.25 4.01
CA SER A 17 -0.55 6.73 5.27
C SER A 17 0.98 6.89 5.23
N GLY A 18 1.64 6.46 4.16
CA GLY A 18 3.08 6.58 3.96
C GLY A 18 3.86 5.27 3.99
N ALA A 19 3.21 4.10 4.02
CA ALA A 19 3.91 2.82 3.89
C ALA A 19 4.38 2.62 2.44
N ARG A 20 5.71 2.63 2.21
CA ARG A 20 6.29 2.57 0.86
C ARG A 20 6.89 1.22 0.50
N SER A 21 7.00 0.30 1.47
CA SER A 21 7.58 -1.01 1.24
C SER A 21 6.70 -2.14 1.79
N LEU A 22 6.93 -3.35 1.29
CA LEU A 22 6.28 -4.56 1.80
C LEU A 22 6.50 -4.73 3.30
N ASP A 23 7.70 -4.42 3.79
CA ASP A 23 8.07 -4.49 5.20
C ASP A 23 7.35 -3.43 6.04
N ASP A 24 7.17 -2.21 5.53
CA ASP A 24 6.37 -1.18 6.21
C ASP A 24 4.92 -1.59 6.36
N ILE A 25 4.33 -2.12 5.29
CA ILE A 25 2.95 -2.62 5.30
C ILE A 25 2.85 -3.79 6.29
N ALA A 26 3.80 -4.72 6.26
CA ALA A 26 3.83 -5.86 7.19
C ALA A 26 3.92 -5.40 8.65
N ALA A 27 4.79 -4.42 8.95
CA ALA A 27 4.89 -3.81 10.26
C ALA A 27 3.59 -3.11 10.68
N HIS A 28 2.92 -2.41 9.76
CA HIS A 28 1.64 -1.74 10.00
C HIS A 28 0.52 -2.71 10.41
N PHE A 29 0.52 -3.92 9.85
CA PHE A 29 -0.43 -4.98 10.18
C PHE A 29 0.05 -5.94 11.26
N GLN A 30 1.29 -5.79 11.76
CA GLN A 30 1.96 -6.74 12.65
C GLN A 30 1.91 -8.17 12.10
N VAL A 31 2.09 -8.30 10.78
CA VAL A 31 2.16 -9.58 10.06
C VAL A 31 3.56 -9.80 9.51
N LEU A 32 3.84 -11.02 9.08
CA LEU A 32 5.09 -11.34 8.40
C LEU A 32 5.07 -10.77 6.98
N SER A 33 6.16 -10.14 6.56
CA SER A 33 6.30 -9.57 5.21
C SER A 33 6.21 -10.61 4.10
N HIS A 34 6.54 -11.87 4.38
CA HIS A 34 6.36 -13.00 3.46
C HIS A 34 4.96 -13.62 3.51
N SER A 35 3.98 -12.98 4.14
CA SER A 35 2.59 -13.47 4.17
C SER A 35 2.06 -13.63 2.73
N PRO A 36 1.64 -14.84 2.31
CA PRO A 36 1.11 -15.05 0.97
C PRO A 36 -0.14 -14.22 0.71
N THR A 37 -0.96 -13.99 1.74
CA THR A 37 -2.14 -13.12 1.68
C THR A 37 -1.76 -11.67 1.39
N LEU A 38 -0.74 -11.13 2.08
CA LEU A 38 -0.27 -9.75 1.84
C LEU A 38 0.21 -9.59 0.40
N ARG A 39 0.99 -10.57 -0.07
CA ARG A 39 1.54 -10.56 -1.43
C ARG A 39 0.45 -10.66 -2.50
N GLN A 40 -0.56 -11.52 -2.29
CA GLN A 40 -1.73 -11.60 -3.18
C GLN A 40 -2.51 -10.30 -3.21
N VAL A 41 -2.71 -9.65 -2.06
CA VAL A 41 -3.41 -8.36 -2.00
C VAL A 41 -2.63 -7.28 -2.75
N LEU A 42 -1.31 -7.18 -2.54
CA LEU A 42 -0.46 -6.23 -3.26
C LEU A 42 -0.46 -6.47 -4.77
N ASP A 43 -0.31 -7.73 -5.19
CA ASP A 43 -0.32 -8.10 -6.61
C ASP A 43 -1.67 -7.76 -7.26
N SER A 44 -2.78 -8.00 -6.56
CA SER A 44 -4.11 -7.58 -6.99
C SER A 44 -4.21 -6.06 -7.15
N LEU A 45 -3.73 -5.29 -6.16
CA LEU A 45 -3.76 -3.83 -6.20
C LEU A 45 -2.89 -3.27 -7.33
N LEU A 46 -1.73 -3.87 -7.60
CA LEU A 46 -0.85 -3.53 -8.72
C LEU A 46 -1.51 -3.83 -10.06
N ASN A 47 -2.09 -5.02 -10.23
CA ASN A 47 -2.79 -5.42 -11.45
C ASN A 47 -4.05 -4.58 -11.72
N GLU A 48 -4.75 -4.16 -10.66
CA GLU A 48 -5.89 -3.25 -10.75
C GLU A 48 -5.47 -1.79 -11.00
N GLY A 49 -4.16 -1.49 -10.96
CA GLY A 49 -3.64 -0.13 -11.12
C GLY A 49 -3.99 0.80 -9.95
N LEU A 50 -4.36 0.23 -8.80
CA LEU A 50 -4.70 0.98 -7.58
C LEU A 50 -3.46 1.41 -6.79
N ILE A 51 -2.34 0.73 -6.99
CA ILE A 51 -1.03 1.12 -6.47
C ILE A 51 -0.01 0.95 -7.59
N TYR A 52 1.11 1.65 -7.49
CA TYR A 52 2.23 1.52 -8.42
C TYR A 52 3.56 1.62 -7.68
N ASP A 53 4.60 1.04 -8.27
CA ASP A 53 5.96 1.15 -7.77
C ASP A 53 6.62 2.38 -8.39
N GLY A 54 6.96 3.35 -7.54
CA GLY A 54 7.62 4.60 -7.89
C GLY A 54 9.08 4.63 -7.41
N PRO A 55 9.82 5.71 -7.70
CA PRO A 55 11.22 5.82 -7.33
C PRO A 55 11.47 5.76 -5.81
N ASP A 56 10.46 6.10 -5.00
CA ASP A 56 10.54 6.05 -3.54
C ASP A 56 9.78 4.87 -2.91
N GLY A 57 9.32 3.90 -3.72
CA GLY A 57 8.57 2.72 -3.29
C GLY A 57 7.10 2.73 -3.74
N LEU A 58 6.23 2.07 -3.00
CA LEU A 58 4.82 1.87 -3.33
C LEU A 58 4.01 3.15 -3.08
N HIS A 59 3.22 3.53 -4.08
CA HIS A 59 2.29 4.67 -4.04
C HIS A 59 0.88 4.23 -4.39
N ALA A 60 -0.12 4.89 -3.81
CA ALA A 60 -1.52 4.61 -4.14
C ALA A 60 -1.95 5.49 -5.33
N HIS A 61 -2.60 4.88 -6.31
CA HIS A 61 -3.25 5.58 -7.40
C HIS A 61 -4.38 6.45 -6.83
N GLY A 62 -4.39 7.73 -7.20
CA GLY A 62 -5.26 8.72 -6.56
C GLY A 62 -4.65 9.43 -5.35
N GLU A 63 -3.37 9.20 -5.01
CA GLU A 63 -2.52 10.36 -4.65
C GLU A 63 -2.46 11.21 -5.91
N GLN A 64 -3.53 11.98 -6.14
CA GLN A 64 -3.46 13.14 -6.98
C GLN A 64 -2.35 13.95 -6.34
N LEU A 65 -1.16 13.92 -6.94
CA LEU A 65 -0.28 15.06 -6.91
C LEU A 65 -1.21 16.20 -7.28
N THR A 66 -1.71 16.92 -6.27
CA THR A 66 -2.02 18.32 -6.44
C THR A 66 -0.69 18.91 -6.84
N ILE A 67 -0.36 18.78 -8.12
CA ILE A 67 0.34 19.83 -8.81
C ILE A 67 -0.63 20.98 -8.63
N ASP A 68 -0.43 21.75 -7.56
CA ASP A 68 -0.85 23.12 -7.52
C ASP A 68 -0.36 23.69 -8.85
N GLU A 69 -1.26 23.85 -9.82
CA GLU A 69 -1.10 24.76 -10.93
C GLU A 69 -1.01 26.16 -10.30
N GLU A 70 0.13 26.46 -9.69
CA GLU A 70 0.50 27.81 -9.31
C GLU A 70 1.05 28.49 -10.56
N ASN A 71 0.13 29.16 -11.26
CA ASN A 71 0.31 30.41 -11.99
C ASN A 71 1.03 30.40 -13.36
#